data_AF-A0A7X9IJQ5-F1
#
_entry.id   AF-A0A7X9IJQ5-F1
#
_cell.length_a   1.000
_cell.length_b   1.000
_cell.length_c   1.000
_cell.angle_alpha   90.00
_cell.angle_beta   90.00
_cell.angle_gamma   90.00
#
_symmetry.space_group_name_H-M   'P 1'
#
loop_
_entity.id
_entity.type
_entity.pdbx_description
1 polymer ?
#
loop_
_entity_poly.entity_id
_entity_poly.type
_entity_poly.pdbx_seq_one_letter_code
_entity_poly.pdbx_strand_id
1 'polypeptide(L)'
;VSLGAVVFADAGSTSYSSLGNMISDELYSDFGVGLRLAFPRSSGGQVIRMDIAFPTRDGPDGSRALEFRVLFAAGQIFSSHLSSEVLGSQAANAEVGFDR
;
A
#
# COMPACT_ATOMS: atom_id res chain seq x y z
N VAL A 1 -6.96 16.49 4.42
CA VAL A 1 -6.73 15.11 4.89
C VAL A 1 -7.74 14.24 4.17
N SER A 2 -7.31 13.12 3.60
CA SER A 2 -8.21 12.16 2.96
C SER A 2 -8.27 10.91 3.83
N LEU A 3 -9.47 10.35 3.99
CA LEU A 3 -9.72 9.13 4.75
C LEU A 3 -10.14 8.03 3.78
N GLY A 4 -9.55 6.85 3.91
CA GLY A 4 -9.91 5.66 3.16
C GLY A 4 -10.03 4.45 4.08
N ALA A 5 -10.92 3.52 3.72
CA ALA A 5 -11.03 2.22 4.35
C ALA A 5 -10.72 1.12 3.32
N VAL A 6 -10.30 -0.04 3.78
CA VAL A 6 -10.04 -1.21 2.94
C VAL A 6 -10.49 -2.48 3.64
N VAL A 7 -10.88 -3.47 2.84
CA VAL A 7 -10.95 -4.88 3.22
C VAL A 7 -9.91 -5.60 2.37
N PHE A 8 -9.12 -6.46 2.98
CA PHE A 8 -8.10 -7.24 2.29
C PHE A 8 -8.19 -8.72 2.69
N ALA A 9 -7.70 -9.55 1.80
CA ALA A 9 -7.42 -10.95 2.04
C ALA A 9 -6.14 -11.28 1.29
N ASP A 10 -5.21 -11.97 1.93
CA ASP A 10 -3.95 -12.38 1.33
C ASP A 10 -3.67 -13.87 1.59
N ALA A 11 -2.79 -14.42 0.77
CA ALA A 11 -2.29 -15.77 0.93
C ALA A 11 -0.85 -15.83 0.44
N GLY A 12 0.02 -16.52 1.18
CA GLY A 12 1.44 -16.62 0.90
C GLY A 12 2.05 -17.88 1.48
N SER A 13 3.14 -18.32 0.86
CA SER A 13 3.94 -19.46 1.32
C SER A 13 5.42 -19.15 1.16
N THR A 14 6.23 -19.72 2.03
CA THR A 14 7.69 -19.76 1.90
C THR A 14 8.14 -21.19 2.17
N SER A 15 9.03 -21.71 1.32
CA SER A 15 9.52 -23.09 1.43
C SER A 15 10.95 -23.22 0.94
N TYR A 16 11.68 -24.16 1.53
CA TYR A 16 12.94 -24.68 1.00
C TYR A 16 12.75 -26.01 0.27
N SER A 17 11.51 -26.50 0.12
CA SER A 17 11.18 -27.82 -0.40
C SER A 17 10.35 -27.78 -1.69
N SER A 18 9.82 -28.92 -2.13
CA SER A 18 9.13 -29.03 -3.43
C SER A 18 7.80 -28.24 -3.47
N LEU A 19 7.41 -27.80 -4.67
CA LEU A 19 6.20 -27.01 -4.94
C LEU A 19 4.89 -27.59 -4.34
N GLY A 20 4.81 -28.90 -4.13
CA GLY A 20 3.63 -29.53 -3.51
C GLY A 20 3.41 -29.09 -2.07
N ASN A 21 4.48 -29.04 -1.28
CA ASN A 21 4.44 -28.66 0.14
C ASN A 21 4.08 -27.18 0.33
N MET A 22 4.48 -26.33 -0.63
CA MET A 22 4.13 -24.90 -0.63
C MET A 22 2.63 -24.65 -0.68
N ILE A 23 1.88 -25.51 -1.38
CA ILE A 23 0.44 -25.31 -1.60
C ILE A 23 -0.39 -26.02 -0.51
N SER A 24 0.05 -27.18 -0.01
CA SER A 24 -0.67 -27.95 1.00
C SER A 24 -0.43 -27.44 2.42
N ASP A 25 0.82 -27.44 2.85
CA ASP A 25 1.16 -27.40 4.27
C ASP A 25 1.73 -26.05 4.68
N GLU A 26 2.38 -25.36 3.75
CA GLU A 26 3.06 -24.09 4.00
C GLU A 26 2.32 -22.88 3.42
N LEU A 27 1.06 -23.06 2.98
CA LEU A 27 0.21 -21.95 2.57
C LEU A 27 -0.49 -21.36 3.80
N TYR A 28 -0.24 -20.08 4.03
CA TYR A 28 -0.85 -19.26 5.07
C TYR A 28 -1.70 -18.18 4.42
N SER A 29 -2.78 -17.79 5.08
CA SER A 29 -3.63 -16.71 4.62
C SER A 29 -4.20 -15.92 5.78
N ASP A 30 -4.54 -14.66 5.51
CA ASP A 30 -5.27 -13.82 6.44
C ASP A 30 -6.32 -12.97 5.71
N PHE A 31 -7.22 -12.41 6.51
CA PHE A 31 -8.14 -11.37 6.06
C PHE A 31 -8.17 -10.25 7.08
N GLY A 32 -8.50 -9.05 6.62
CA GLY A 32 -8.48 -7.90 7.51
C GLY A 32 -9.15 -6.66 6.96
N VAL A 33 -9.16 -5.65 7.81
CA VAL A 33 -9.69 -4.33 7.52
C VAL A 33 -8.66 -3.28 7.88
N GLY A 34 -8.64 -2.20 7.12
CA GLY A 34 -7.64 -1.15 7.29
C GLY A 34 -8.21 0.24 7.14
N LEU A 35 -7.64 1.20 7.88
CA LEU A 35 -7.90 2.62 7.76
C LEU A 35 -6.66 3.34 7.26
N ARG A 36 -6.85 4.27 6.34
CA ARG A 36 -5.78 5.05 5.71
C ARG A 36 -6.07 6.54 5.82
N LEU A 37 -5.14 7.28 6.41
CA LEU A 37 -5.18 8.73 6.54
C LEU A 37 -4.09 9.32 5.65
N ALA A 38 -4.48 10.01 4.59
CA ALA A 38 -3.55 10.67 3.68
C ALA A 38 -3.50 12.18 3.89
N PHE A 39 -2.28 12.73 3.88
CA PHE A 39 -1.95 14.15 4.01
C PHE A 39 -1.28 14.64 2.71
N PRO A 40 -2.04 14.76 1.60
CA PRO A 40 -1.47 15.03 0.28
C PRO A 40 -0.82 16.41 0.14
N ARG A 41 -1.15 17.37 1.01
CA ARG A 41 -0.60 18.74 0.99
C ARG A 41 0.59 18.96 1.92
N SER A 42 1.06 17.93 2.63
CA SER A 42 2.36 18.01 3.31
C SER A 42 3.47 17.98 2.25
N SER A 43 4.57 18.70 2.46
CA SER A 43 5.71 18.81 1.52
C SER A 43 6.32 17.49 1.04
N GLY A 44 5.99 16.35 1.67
CA GLY A 44 6.38 15.01 1.23
C GLY A 44 5.25 13.98 1.23
N GLY A 45 3.99 14.41 1.08
CA GLY A 45 2.78 13.57 0.97
C GLY A 45 2.74 12.37 1.93
N GLN A 46 2.19 12.49 3.13
CA GLN A 46 2.24 11.38 4.10
C GLN A 46 0.97 10.50 4.06
N VAL A 47 1.13 9.20 4.36
CA VAL A 47 0.01 8.28 4.61
C VAL A 47 0.26 7.52 5.90
N ILE A 48 -0.74 7.52 6.77
CA ILE A 48 -0.81 6.66 7.95
C ILE A 48 -1.76 5.51 7.63
N ARG A 49 -1.35 4.28 7.93
CA ARG A 49 -2.10 3.04 7.75
C ARG A 49 -2.27 2.35 9.10
N MET A 50 -3.48 1.89 9.36
CA MET A 50 -3.86 1.16 10.57
C MET A 50 -4.66 -0.05 10.14
N ASP A 51 -4.07 -1.23 10.20
CA ASP A 51 -4.66 -2.46 9.69
C ASP A 51 -4.88 -3.45 10.83
N ILE A 52 -6.04 -4.13 10.83
CA ILE A 52 -6.37 -5.24 11.72
C ILE A 52 -6.56 -6.48 10.84
N ALA A 53 -5.76 -7.52 11.09
CA ALA A 53 -5.78 -8.77 10.33
C ALA A 53 -6.08 -9.97 11.24
N PHE A 54 -6.68 -11.00 10.65
CA PHE A 54 -7.07 -12.24 11.28
C PHE A 54 -6.49 -13.41 10.46
N PRO A 55 -5.48 -14.12 10.97
CA PRO A 55 -4.95 -15.31 10.34
C PRO A 55 -6.04 -16.38 10.25
N THR A 56 -6.11 -17.09 9.13
CA THR A 56 -7.12 -18.15 8.94
C THR A 56 -6.70 -19.49 9.56
N ARG A 57 -5.41 -19.63 9.91
CA ARG A 57 -4.82 -20.84 10.49
C ARG A 57 -3.71 -20.49 11.49
N ASP A 58 -3.32 -21.47 12.29
CA ASP A 58 -2.19 -21.35 13.22
C ASP A 58 -0.88 -21.10 12.45
N GLY A 59 -0.06 -20.18 12.97
CA GLY A 59 1.22 -19.81 12.40
C GLY A 59 2.36 -20.72 12.87
N PRO A 60 3.46 -20.80 12.10
CA PRO A 60 4.63 -21.61 12.47
C PRO A 60 5.40 -21.02 13.64
N ASP A 61 5.13 -19.77 13.99
CA ASP A 61 5.65 -19.04 15.15
C ASP A 61 4.85 -19.32 16.45
N GLY A 62 3.86 -20.21 16.40
CA GLY A 62 2.99 -20.55 17.54
C GLY A 62 1.82 -19.59 17.73
N SER A 63 1.61 -18.63 16.82
CA SER A 63 0.42 -17.78 16.82
C SER A 63 -0.82 -18.58 16.42
N ARG A 64 -1.98 -18.22 16.97
CA ARG A 64 -3.23 -18.96 16.74
C ARG A 64 -4.06 -18.36 15.60
N ALA A 65 -4.84 -19.22 14.95
CA ALA A 65 -5.89 -18.80 14.04
C ALA A 65 -6.84 -17.81 14.72
N LEU A 66 -7.29 -16.80 13.97
CA LEU A 66 -8.18 -15.72 14.40
C LEU A 66 -7.65 -14.84 15.55
N GLU A 67 -6.40 -15.01 15.96
CA GLU A 67 -5.74 -14.08 16.86
C GLU A 67 -5.48 -12.77 16.12
N PHE A 68 -6.16 -11.70 16.54
CA PHE A 68 -6.08 -10.44 15.81
C PHE A 68 -4.67 -9.85 15.87
N ARG A 69 -4.23 -9.30 14.74
CA ARG A 69 -2.95 -8.62 14.60
C ARG A 69 -3.19 -7.19 14.19
N VAL A 70 -2.42 -6.26 14.75
CA VAL A 70 -2.55 -4.85 14.43
C VAL A 70 -1.24 -4.34 13.84
N LEU A 71 -1.36 -3.66 12.69
CA LEU A 71 -0.24 -3.03 12.01
C LEU A 71 -0.46 -1.53 11.93
N PHE A 72 0.48 -0.78 12.48
CA PHE A 72 0.57 0.67 12.34
C PHE A 72 1.77 1.01 11.46
N ALA A 73 1.53 1.72 10.37
CA ALA A 73 2.59 2.16 9.48
C ALA A 73 2.38 3.60 9.04
N ALA A 74 3.44 4.40 9.04
CA ALA A 74 3.48 5.71 8.41
C ALA A 74 4.48 5.68 7.26
N GLY A 75 4.12 6.25 6.12
CA GLY A 75 4.98 6.31 4.95
C GLY A 75 4.84 7.63 4.22
N GLN A 76 5.87 7.98 3.45
CA GLN A 76 5.80 9.06 2.47
C GLN A 76 5.37 8.51 1.11
N ILE A 77 4.48 9.22 0.45
CA ILE A 77 4.17 9.07 -0.96
C ILE A 77 5.31 9.77 -1.71
N PHE A 78 6.21 8.98 -2.28
CA PHE A 78 7.14 9.50 -3.27
C PHE A 78 6.41 9.56 -4.61
N SER A 79 6.25 10.76 -5.14
CA SER A 79 5.88 10.94 -6.53
C SER A 79 7.15 11.19 -7.33
N SER A 80 7.39 10.38 -8.37
CA SER A 80 8.52 10.53 -9.28
C SER A 80 8.16 11.35 -10.52
N HIS A 81 7.29 12.36 -10.39
CA HIS A 81 7.00 13.24 -11.52
C HIS A 81 8.16 14.19 -11.74
N LEU A 82 8.64 14.25 -12.98
CA LEU A 82 9.53 15.32 -13.43
C LEU A 82 8.75 16.64 -13.38
N SER A 83 9.39 17.75 -13.03
CA SER A 83 8.74 19.08 -13.05
C SER A 83 8.09 19.42 -14.41
N SER A 84 8.56 18.80 -15.50
CA SER A 84 7.98 18.91 -16.84
C SER A 84 6.63 18.20 -17.03
N GLU A 85 6.28 17.23 -16.19
CA GLU A 85 4.96 16.56 -16.20
C GLU A 85 3.92 17.33 -15.37
N VAL A 86 4.34 17.95 -14.27
CA VAL A 86 3.46 18.76 -13.41
C VAL A 86 3.10 20.09 -14.07
N LEU A 87 4.00 20.64 -14.91
CA LEU A 87 3.78 21.81 -15.74
C LEU A 87 3.21 21.42 -17.12
N GLY A 88 2.14 20.62 -17.16
CA GLY A 88 1.44 20.33 -18.42
C GLY A 88 0.94 21.61 -19.10
N SER A 89 1.34 21.82 -20.37
CA SER A 89 0.99 22.85 -21.39
C SER A 89 0.76 24.32 -21.00
N GLN A 90 0.64 24.70 -19.74
CA GLN A 90 0.37 26.09 -19.31
C GLN A 90 1.59 27.02 -19.45
N ALA A 91 2.79 26.47 -19.67
CA ALA A 91 3.98 27.24 -20.04
C ALA A 91 4.31 27.15 -21.55
N ALA A 92 3.40 26.58 -22.36
CA ALA A 92 3.49 26.57 -23.82
C ALA A 92 2.44 27.49 -24.45
N ASN A 93 2.15 28.63 -23.80
CA ASN A 93 1.74 29.81 -24.56
C ASN A 93 3.01 30.41 -25.15
N ALA A 94 3.44 29.88 -26.29
CA ALA A 94 4.29 30.64 -27.18
C ALA A 94 3.46 31.84 -27.66
N GLU A 95 3.64 32.98 -27.03
CA GLU A 95 3.26 34.26 -27.60
C GLU A 95 4.12 34.46 -28.86
N VAL A 96 3.65 33.92 -29.98
CA VAL A 96 4.07 34.37 -31.31
C VAL A 96 3.26 35.63 -31.58
N GLY A 97 3.69 36.74 -30.98
CA GLY A 97 3.27 38.09 -31.34
C GLY A 97 4.32 38.68 -32.26
N PHE A 98 3.99 38.84 -33.55
CA PHE A 98 4.71 39.80 -34.39
C PHE A 98 4.21 41.19 -34.02
N ASP A 99 5.05 41.99 -33.35
CA ASP A 99 4.85 43.44 -33.27
C ASP A 99 5.67 44.11 -34.38
N ARG A 100 4.93 44.72 -35.30
CA ARG A 100 5.26 45.58 -36.45
C ARG A 100 6.52 45.30 -37.29
#